data_AF-A0AA43DZA9-F1
#
_entry.id   AF-A0AA43DZA9-F1
#
_cell.length_a   1.000
_cell.length_b   1.000
_cell.length_c   1.000
_cell.angle_alpha   90.00
_cell.angle_beta   90.00
_cell.angle_gamma   90.00
#
_symmetry.space_group_name_H-M   'P 1'
#
loop_
_entity.id
_entity.type
_entity.pdbx_description
1 polymer ?
#
loop_
_entity_poly.entity_id
_entity_poly.type
_entity_poly.pdbx_seq_one_letter_code
_entity_poly.pdbx_strand_id
1 'polypeptide(L)' 'METNDLRSSVLERARHQIEHIALAGDREVMLHSAAHAQGWVAALQAEDLVAKEQYEMLRVELESAISKWNGGPQ' A
#
# COMPACT_ATOMS: atom_id res chain seq x y z
N MET A 1 -3.35 5.10 -26.02
CA MET A 1 -3.04 6.02 -24.91
C MET A 1 -3.55 5.42 -23.59
N GLU A 2 -3.49 4.09 -23.39
CA GLU A 2 -4.28 3.39 -22.36
C GLU A 2 -3.46 2.76 -21.22
N THR A 3 -2.18 2.44 -21.46
CA THR A 3 -1.36 1.72 -20.48
C THR A 3 -0.92 2.60 -19.31
N ASN A 4 -0.81 3.92 -19.52
CA ASN A 4 -0.42 4.87 -18.48
C ASN A 4 -1.56 5.11 -17.48
N ASP A 5 -2.81 5.16 -17.94
CA ASP A 5 -3.97 5.38 -17.08
C ASP A 5 -4.21 4.17 -16.15
N LEU A 6 -4.10 2.95 -16.69
CA LEU A 6 -4.19 1.71 -15.90
C LEU A 6 -3.12 1.63 -14.80
N ARG A 7 -1.86 1.94 -15.13
CA ARG A 7 -0.77 1.94 -14.16
C ARG A 7 -0.96 3.00 -13.08
N SER A 8 -1.43 4.19 -13.46
CA SER A 8 -1.75 5.25 -12.50
C SER A 8 -2.85 4.81 -11.52
N SER A 9 -3.95 4.26 -12.02
CA SER A 9 -5.06 3.79 -11.17
C SER A 9 -4.66 2.65 -10.23
N VAL A 10 -3.79 1.76 -10.69
CA VAL A 10 -3.27 0.65 -9.87
C VAL A 10 -2.37 1.15 -8.75
N LEU A 11 -1.51 2.14 -9.02
CA LEU A 11 -0.68 2.79 -8.00
C LEU A 11 -1.51 3.55 -6.97
N GLU A 12 -2.51 4.31 -7.40
CA GLU A 12 -3.42 5.03 -6.50
C GLU A 12 -4.18 4.05 -5.60
N ARG A 13 -4.64 2.93 -6.15
CA ARG A 13 -5.30 1.89 -5.36
C ARG A 13 -4.37 1.28 -4.30
N ALA A 14 -3.11 1.01 -4.65
CA ALA A 14 -2.13 0.50 -3.70
C ALA A 14 -1.87 1.50 -2.56
N ARG A 15 -1.74 2.79 -2.88
CA ARG A 15 -1.61 3.85 -1.88
C ARG A 15 -2.82 3.95 -0.96
N HIS A 16 -4.02 3.86 -1.52
CA HIS A 16 -5.25 3.85 -0.72
C HIS A 16 -5.29 2.65 0.26
N GLN A 17 -4.76 1.47 -0.13
CA GLN A 17 -4.63 0.36 0.82
C GLN A 17 -3.62 0.66 1.94
N ILE A 18 -2.53 1.36 1.63
CA ILE A 18 -1.54 1.79 2.64
C ILE A 18 -2.16 2.80 3.61
N GLU A 19 -2.98 3.73 3.13
CA GLU A 19 -3.68 4.73 3.95
C GLU A 19 -4.62 4.09 5.00
N HIS A 20 -5.22 2.93 4.70
CA HIS A 20 -6.06 2.21 5.65
C HIS A 20 -5.32 1.77 6.92
N ILE A 21 -3.99 1.63 6.87
CA ILE A 21 -3.16 1.30 8.04
C ILE A 21 -3.26 2.42 9.07
N ALA A 22 -3.23 3.68 8.64
CA ALA A 22 -3.36 4.84 9.51
C ALA A 22 -4.75 4.95 10.16
N LEU A 23 -5.79 4.42 9.48
CA LEU A 23 -7.18 4.45 9.94
C LEU A 23 -7.55 3.28 10.85
N ALA A 24 -6.66 2.29 11.02
CA ALA A 24 -6.94 1.13 11.84
C ALA A 24 -7.14 1.52 13.31
N GLY A 25 -8.31 1.17 13.88
CA GLY A 25 -8.70 1.54 15.25
C GLY A 25 -8.05 0.68 16.34
N ASP A 26 -7.46 -0.45 15.99
CA ASP A 26 -6.71 -1.30 16.91
C ASP A 26 -5.57 -2.03 16.20
N ARG A 27 -4.73 -2.71 16.99
CA ARG A 27 -3.53 -3.39 16.50
C ARG A 27 -3.85 -4.57 15.57
N GLU A 28 -4.92 -5.31 15.83
CA GLU A 28 -5.31 -6.45 15.01
C GLU A 28 -5.77 -5.97 13.63
N VAL A 29 -6.62 -4.93 13.60
CA VAL A 29 -7.04 -4.28 12.36
C VAL A 29 -5.85 -3.68 11.61
N MET A 30 -4.90 -3.06 12.33
CA MET A 30 -3.70 -2.51 11.71
C MET A 30 -2.86 -3.60 11.05
N LEU A 31 -2.61 -4.71 11.74
CA LEU A 31 -1.85 -5.83 11.21
C LEU A 31 -2.53 -6.46 9.99
N HIS A 32 -3.85 -6.58 10.02
CA HIS A 32 -4.62 -7.09 8.89
C HIS A 32 -4.52 -6.16 7.68
N SER A 33 -4.71 -4.85 7.87
CA SER A 33 -4.56 -3.85 6.81
C SER A 33 -3.14 -3.83 6.23
N ALA A 34 -2.12 -3.95 7.09
CA ALA A 34 -0.72 -4.02 6.68
C ALA A 34 -0.44 -5.27 5.83
N ALA A 35 -0.88 -6.45 6.27
CA ALA A 35 -0.71 -7.69 5.52
C ALA A 35 -1.43 -7.64 4.16
N HIS A 36 -2.63 -7.06 4.13
CA HIS A 36 -3.37 -6.89 2.89
C HIS A 36 -2.65 -5.95 1.92
N ALA A 37 -2.19 -4.79 2.39
CA ALA A 37 -1.40 -3.86 1.57
C ALA A 37 -0.08 -4.47 1.07
N GLN A 38 0.61 -5.25 1.91
CA GLN A 38 1.81 -6.00 1.52
C GLN A 38 1.53 -6.99 0.39
N GLY A 39 0.45 -7.77 0.50
CA GLY A 39 0.03 -8.71 -0.54
C GLY A 39 -0.25 -8.02 -1.88
N TRP A 40 -0.93 -6.87 -1.84
CA TRP A 40 -1.18 -6.05 -3.03
C TRP A 40 0.12 -5.55 -3.67
N VAL A 41 0.98 -4.89 -2.90
CA VAL A 41 2.25 -4.34 -3.43
C VAL A 41 3.13 -5.45 -4.03
N ALA A 42 3.18 -6.62 -3.41
CA ALA A 42 3.88 -7.78 -3.94
C ALA A 42 3.27 -8.29 -5.26
N ALA A 43 1.94 -8.39 -5.35
CA ALA A 43 1.24 -8.80 -6.57
C ALA A 43 1.51 -7.84 -7.74
N LEU A 44 1.52 -6.52 -7.47
CA LEU A 44 1.80 -5.52 -8.51
C LEU A 44 3.18 -5.70 -9.16
N GLN A 45 4.19 -6.08 -8.36
CA GLN A 45 5.50 -6.38 -8.92
C GLN A 45 5.55 -7.75 -9.60
N ALA A 46 4.91 -8.77 -9.02
CA ALA A 46 4.87 -10.12 -9.61
C ALA A 46 4.21 -10.12 -11.00
N GLU A 47 3.23 -9.24 -11.22
CA GLU A 47 2.50 -9.09 -12.48
C GLU A 47 3.09 -8.01 -13.43
N ASP A 48 4.25 -7.43 -13.09
CA ASP A 48 4.91 -6.35 -13.86
C ASP A 48 3.98 -5.14 -14.15
N LEU A 49 3.03 -4.89 -13.24
CA LEU A 49 2.06 -3.81 -13.35
C LEU A 49 2.65 -2.45 -12.94
N VAL A 50 3.79 -2.46 -12.25
CA VAL A 50 4.51 -1.26 -11.79
C VAL A 50 6.00 -1.40 -12.07
N ALA A 51 6.66 -0.28 -12.34
CA ALA A 51 8.11 -0.24 -12.48
C ALA A 51 8.79 -0.52 -11.13
N LYS A 52 10.06 -0.95 -11.17
CA LYS A 52 10.84 -1.26 -9.97
C LYS A 52 10.90 -0.08 -9.00
N GLU A 53 11.12 1.14 -9.50
CA GLU A 53 11.17 2.35 -8.69
C GLU A 53 9.83 2.64 -8.00
N GLN A 54 8.72 2.37 -8.68
CA GLN A 54 7.38 2.56 -8.13
C GLN A 54 7.07 1.53 -7.05
N TYR A 55 7.48 0.28 -7.25
CA TYR A 55 7.38 -0.77 -6.24
C TYR A 55 8.19 -0.42 -4.97
N GLU A 56 9.45 0.01 -5.12
CA GLU A 56 10.27 0.37 -3.96
C GLU A 56 9.70 1.57 -3.20
N MET A 57 9.15 2.57 -3.91
CA MET A 57 8.44 3.68 -3.28
C MET A 57 7.22 3.21 -2.47
N LEU A 58 6.39 2.33 -3.04
CA LEU A 58 5.22 1.76 -2.34
C LEU A 58 5.63 0.95 -1.11
N ARG A 59 6.74 0.21 -1.18
CA ARG A 59 7.28 -0.51 -0.02
C ARG A 59 7.70 0.42 1.10
N VAL A 60 8.42 1.50 0.78
CA VAL A 60 8.84 2.50 1.77
C VAL A 60 7.62 3.20 2.37
N GLU A 61 6.63 3.58 1.55
CA GLU A 61 5.38 4.17 2.02
C GLU A 61 4.65 3.23 3.01
N LEU A 62 4.58 1.94 2.68
CA LEU A 62 3.97 0.90 3.51
C LEU A 62 4.70 0.69 4.85
N GLU A 63 6.03 0.53 4.81
CA GLU A 63 6.85 0.40 6.02
C GLU A 63 6.73 1.66 6.90
N SER A 64 6.67 2.84 6.28
CA SER A 64 6.45 4.11 6.98
C SER A 64 5.08 4.16 7.67
N ALA A 65 4.01 3.73 6.99
CA ALA A 65 2.66 3.71 7.54
C ALA A 65 2.55 2.78 8.76
N ILE A 66 3.13 1.59 8.68
CA ILE A 66 3.17 0.63 9.80
C ILE A 66 3.95 1.21 10.99
N SER A 67 5.11 1.82 10.73
CA SER A 67 5.97 2.41 11.77
C SER A 67 5.33 3.62 12.45
N LYS A 68 4.58 4.44 11.69
CA LYS A 68 3.91 5.64 12.21
C LYS A 68 2.60 5.36 12.93
N TRP A 69 1.97 4.20 12.72
CA TRP A 69 0.73 3.86 13.39
C TRP A 69 0.96 3.74 14.91
N ASN A 70 0.19 4.48 15.70
CA ASN A 70 0.39 4.65 17.13
C ASN A 70 -0.88 4.38 17.96
N GLY A 71 -1.78 3.52 17.48
CA GLY A 71 -3.05 3.21 18.16
C GLY A 71 -4.31 3.69 17.44
N GLY A 72 -4.18 4.20 16.20
CA GLY A 72 -5.30 4.65 15.37
C GLY A 72 -5.65 6.12 15.54
N PRO A 73 -6.64 6.63 14.78
CA PRO A 73 -7.15 7.99 14.94
C PRO A 73 -7.75 8.17 16.34
N GLN A 74 -7.28 9.19 17.06
CA GLN A 74 -7.82 9.61 18.36
C GLN A 74 -9.19 10.28 18.22
#